data_AF-A0A182PN29-F1
#
_entry.id   AF-A0A182PN29-F1
#
_cell.length_a   1.000
_cell.length_b   1.000
_cell.length_c   1.000
_cell.angle_alpha   90.00
_cell.angle_beta   90.00
_cell.angle_gamma   90.00
#
_symmetry.space_group_name_H-M   'P 1'
#
loop_
_entity.id
_entity.type
_entity.pdbx_description
1 polymer ?
#
loop_
_entity_poly.entity_id
_entity_poly.type
_entity_poly.pdbx_seq_one_letter_code
_entity_poly.pdbx_strand_id
1 'polypeptide(L)'
;MAVAAGAVKVNGGRMWTIVGLLLVAVCGFCASSGGPSPQWEHLVDFDPNYRLLWSVGSTEVTFEIQARTLGYVGVGFSRDGTLIGADIAVGWIDQGHVYLQVSANGDE
;
A
#
# COMPACT_ATOMS: atom_id res chain seq x y z
N MET A 1 11.25 -11.66 2.25
CA MET A 1 9.97 -11.51 1.52
C MET A 1 9.37 -10.23 2.02
N ALA A 2 9.26 -9.20 1.19
CA ALA A 2 8.71 -7.93 1.62
C ALA A 2 7.37 -7.72 0.92
N VAL A 3 6.33 -7.53 1.73
CA VAL A 3 4.99 -7.14 1.30
C VAL A 3 4.77 -5.79 1.97
N ALA A 4 4.70 -4.72 1.20
CA ALA A 4 4.40 -3.40 1.70
C ALA A 4 2.90 -3.16 1.57
N ALA A 5 2.15 -3.40 2.64
CA ALA A 5 0.75 -2.99 2.77
C ALA A 5 0.70 -1.83 3.77
N GLY A 6 0.58 -0.60 3.28
CA GLY A 6 0.47 0.60 4.11
C GLY A 6 -0.97 1.10 4.13
N ALA A 7 -1.66 0.93 5.25
CA ALA A 7 -2.90 1.65 5.54
C ALA A 7 -2.69 2.48 6.82
N VAL A 8 -2.42 3.78 6.68
CA VAL A 8 -2.39 4.71 7.81
C VAL A 8 -3.71 5.47 7.86
N LYS A 9 -4.55 5.16 8.83
CA LYS A 9 -5.77 5.93 9.12
C LYS A 9 -5.53 6.75 10.38
N VAL A 10 -5.22 8.03 10.18
CA VAL A 10 -5.16 9.00 11.28
C VAL A 10 -6.56 9.55 11.49
N ASN A 11 -7.20 9.18 12.60
CA ASN A 11 -8.44 9.81 13.04
C ASN A 11 -8.17 10.53 14.37
N GLY A 12 -8.33 11.84 14.35
CA GLY A 12 -8.12 12.73 15.48
C GLY A 12 -9.07 12.43 16.64
N GLY A 13 -8.54 12.48 17.86
CA GLY A 13 -9.32 12.33 19.08
C GLY A 13 -8.48 11.83 20.24
N ARG A 14 -7.82 12.77 20.94
CA ARG A 14 -7.11 12.54 22.20
C ARG A 14 -8.04 11.83 23.19
N MET A 15 -7.70 10.64 23.70
CA MET A 15 -8.46 10.09 24.84
C MET A 15 -7.62 9.18 25.75
N TRP A 16 -7.29 9.79 26.89
CA TRP A 16 -6.86 9.31 28.19
C TRP A 16 -6.80 7.80 28.44
N THR A 17 -5.60 7.33 28.79
CA THR A 17 -5.36 6.03 29.42
C THR A 17 -6.08 5.95 30.76
N ILE A 18 -7.09 5.09 30.87
CA ILE A 18 -7.60 4.62 32.17
C ILE A 18 -7.21 3.14 32.29
N VAL A 19 -6.30 2.89 33.23
CA VAL A 19 -6.01 1.56 33.77
C VAL A 19 -7.21 1.16 34.64
N GLY A 20 -7.85 0.02 34.35
CA GLY A 20 -9.02 -0.41 35.11
C GLY A 20 -9.56 -1.78 34.69
N LEU A 21 -8.97 -2.81 35.29
CA LEU A 21 -9.39 -4.21 35.36
C LEU A 21 -10.91 -4.41 35.57
N LEU A 22 -11.58 -5.29 34.78
CA LEU A 22 -12.43 -6.38 35.30
C LEU A 22 -12.99 -7.27 34.17
N LEU A 23 -12.73 -8.58 34.29
CA LEU A 23 -13.40 -9.68 33.59
C LEU A 23 -14.88 -9.76 33.98
N VAL A 24 -15.80 -9.71 33.01
CA VAL A 24 -17.09 -10.41 33.09
C VAL A 24 -17.39 -11.00 31.71
N ALA A 25 -17.51 -12.32 31.70
CA ALA A 25 -17.88 -13.14 30.56
C ALA A 25 -19.21 -12.68 29.93
N VAL A 26 -19.33 -12.80 28.60
CA VAL A 26 -20.53 -13.26 27.88
C VAL A 26 -20.26 -13.20 26.37
N CYS A 27 -20.68 -14.26 25.68
CA CYS A 27 -20.80 -14.40 24.23
C CYS A 27 -19.49 -14.41 23.41
N GLY A 28 -19.10 -15.62 22.98
CA GLY A 28 -19.26 -16.04 21.58
C GLY A 28 -19.31 -14.97 20.49
N PHE A 29 -18.37 -14.03 20.50
CA PHE A 29 -18.16 -13.10 19.40
C PHE A 29 -16.66 -12.94 19.23
N CYS A 30 -16.04 -13.93 18.59
CA CYS A 30 -14.85 -13.63 17.81
C CYS A 30 -15.33 -12.70 16.70
N ALA A 31 -15.38 -11.39 16.96
CA ALA A 31 -15.29 -10.42 15.90
C ALA A 31 -13.89 -10.62 15.30
N SER A 32 -13.75 -11.58 14.40
CA SER A 32 -12.77 -11.44 13.34
C SER A 32 -13.21 -10.21 12.57
N SER A 33 -12.80 -9.03 13.02
CA SER A 33 -12.76 -7.82 12.20
C SER A 33 -11.65 -8.02 11.18
N GLY A 34 -11.77 -9.08 10.36
CA GLY A 34 -11.15 -9.11 9.06
C GLY A 34 -11.87 -8.03 8.28
N GLY A 35 -11.35 -6.80 8.35
CA GLY A 35 -11.73 -5.80 7.37
C GLY A 35 -11.58 -6.43 5.98
N PRO A 36 -12.42 -6.05 5.00
CA PRO A 36 -12.30 -6.60 3.65
C PRO A 36 -10.84 -6.48 3.21
N SER A 37 -10.21 -7.61 2.91
CA SER A 37 -8.91 -7.61 2.24
C SER A 37 -9.07 -6.80 0.95
N PRO A 38 -8.12 -5.92 0.59
CA PRO A 38 -8.19 -5.21 -0.67
C PRO A 38 -8.42 -6.21 -1.80
N GLN A 39 -9.57 -6.10 -2.47
CA GLN A 39 -9.85 -6.89 -3.66
C GLN A 39 -9.32 -6.08 -4.84
N TRP A 40 -8.21 -6.55 -5.39
CA TRP A 40 -7.63 -5.97 -6.60
C TRP A 40 -8.48 -6.34 -7.82
N GLU A 41 -8.88 -5.34 -8.61
CA GLU A 41 -9.70 -5.55 -9.82
C GLU A 41 -8.87 -6.06 -10.99
N HIS A 42 -7.61 -5.63 -11.04
CA HIS A 42 -6.71 -5.90 -12.15
C HIS A 42 -5.33 -6.31 -11.64
N LEU A 43 -4.64 -7.11 -12.45
CA LEU A 43 -3.32 -7.64 -12.17
C LEU A 43 -2.55 -7.86 -13.46
N VAL A 44 -1.25 -7.56 -13.43
CA VAL A 44 -0.28 -7.98 -14.45
C VAL A 44 0.98 -8.51 -13.78
N ASP A 45 1.44 -9.67 -14.27
CA ASP A 45 2.74 -10.25 -13.94
C ASP A 45 3.71 -9.86 -15.05
N PHE A 46 4.73 -9.05 -14.74
CA PHE A 46 5.78 -8.69 -15.69
C PHE A 46 6.82 -9.82 -15.78
N ASP A 47 7.16 -10.40 -14.63
CA ASP A 47 7.98 -11.60 -14.49
C ASP A 47 7.64 -12.29 -13.14
N PRO A 48 8.16 -13.50 -12.85
CA PRO A 48 7.88 -14.22 -11.60
C PRO A 48 8.21 -13.47 -10.30
N ASN A 49 8.99 -12.40 -10.38
CA ASN A 49 9.44 -11.57 -9.26
C ASN A 49 8.84 -10.17 -9.27
N TYR A 50 8.01 -9.81 -10.26
CA TYR A 50 7.43 -8.48 -10.37
C TYR A 50 5.96 -8.57 -10.80
N ARG A 51 5.08 -8.13 -9.89
CA ARG A 51 3.64 -8.04 -10.10
C ARG A 51 3.14 -6.64 -9.78
N LEU A 52 2.23 -6.15 -10.62
CA LEU A 52 1.49 -4.92 -10.39
C LEU A 52 -0.01 -5.26 -10.29
N LEU A 53 -0.65 -4.80 -9.23
CA LEU A 53 -2.09 -4.92 -9.01
C LEU A 53 -2.69 -3.52 -8.93
N TRP A 54 -3.93 -3.36 -9.38
CA TRP A 54 -4.63 -2.09 -9.22
C TRP A 54 -6.15 -2.25 -9.16
N SER A 55 -6.78 -1.25 -8.55
CA SER A 55 -8.24 -1.05 -8.55
C SER A 55 -8.56 0.40 -8.85
N VAL A 56 -9.63 0.61 -9.60
CA VAL A 56 -10.06 1.94 -10.05
C VAL A 56 -11.18 2.42 -9.14
N GLY A 57 -10.88 3.40 -8.30
CA GLY A 57 -11.89 4.12 -7.52
C GLY A 57 -12.61 5.18 -8.34
N SER A 58 -13.52 5.90 -7.70
CA SER A 58 -14.26 6.99 -8.35
C SER A 58 -13.39 8.21 -8.67
N THR A 59 -12.35 8.46 -7.87
CA THR A 59 -11.50 9.66 -7.98
C THR A 59 -10.00 9.35 -8.09
N GLU A 60 -9.60 8.11 -7.83
CA GLU A 60 -8.21 7.70 -7.81
C GLU A 60 -8.06 6.26 -8.27
N VAL A 61 -6.86 5.90 -8.71
CA VAL A 61 -6.46 4.51 -8.95
C VAL A 61 -5.45 4.14 -7.87
N THR A 62 -5.70 3.03 -7.18
CA THR A 62 -4.76 2.51 -6.18
C THR A 62 -3.94 1.40 -6.82
N PHE A 63 -2.62 1.45 -6.64
CA PHE A 63 -1.67 0.46 -7.14
C PHE A 63 -0.95 -0.25 -5.99
N GLU A 64 -0.69 -1.55 -6.16
CA GLU A 64 0.22 -2.33 -5.32
C GLU A 64 1.31 -2.96 -6.19
N ILE A 65 2.57 -2.79 -5.79
CA ILE A 65 3.72 -3.43 -6.43
C ILE A 65 4.22 -4.52 -5.50
N GLN A 66 4.24 -5.76 -6.00
CA GLN A 66 4.85 -6.89 -5.33
C GLN A 66 6.13 -7.26 -6.09
N ALA A 67 7.28 -6.98 -5.47
CA ALA A 67 8.58 -7.24 -6.08
C ALA A 67 9.50 -8.04 -5.15
N ARG A 68 10.21 -9.03 -5.71
CA ARG A 68 11.29 -9.76 -5.02
C ARG A 68 12.64 -9.21 -5.47
N THR A 69 13.13 -8.16 -4.81
CA THR A 69 14.41 -7.50 -5.11
C THR A 69 15.21 -7.21 -3.83
N LEU A 70 16.53 -7.05 -3.97
CA LEU A 70 17.43 -6.53 -2.93
C LEU A 70 17.69 -5.02 -3.07
N GLY A 71 17.17 -4.40 -4.15
CA GLY A 71 17.37 -3.00 -4.46
C GLY A 71 16.05 -2.24 -4.58
N TYR A 72 15.98 -1.39 -5.59
CA TYR A 72 14.85 -0.50 -5.84
C TYR A 72 13.87 -1.14 -6.84
N VAL A 73 12.61 -0.73 -6.73
CA VAL A 73 11.55 -1.05 -7.69
C VAL A 73 10.93 0.26 -8.19
N GLY A 74 10.65 0.37 -9.48
CA GLY A 74 10.07 1.59 -10.06
C GLY A 74 8.90 1.29 -10.98
N VAL A 75 7.88 2.13 -10.93
CA VAL A 75 6.77 2.16 -11.89
C VAL A 75 6.69 3.55 -12.51
N GLY A 76 6.37 3.60 -13.80
CA GLY A 76 6.20 4.85 -14.54
C GLY A 76 4.91 4.86 -15.34
N PHE A 77 4.24 6.00 -15.35
CA PHE A 77 3.03 6.24 -16.13
C PHE A 77 3.30 7.30 -17.19
N SER A 78 3.12 6.92 -18.46
CA SER A 78 3.29 7.82 -19.59
C SER A 78 2.29 7.52 -20.69
N ARG A 79 2.12 8.48 -21.61
CA ARG A 79 1.21 8.33 -22.76
C ARG A 79 1.68 7.30 -23.77
N ASP A 80 3.00 7.19 -23.96
CA ASP A 80 3.62 6.39 -25.03
C ASP A 80 4.35 5.14 -24.54
N GLY A 81 4.35 4.91 -23.21
CA GLY A 81 5.06 3.79 -22.59
C GLY A 81 6.56 4.04 -22.42
N THR A 82 7.08 5.21 -22.76
CA THR A 82 8.46 5.58 -22.44
C THR A 82 8.57 6.14 -21.03
N LEU A 83 9.77 6.12 -20.45
CA LEU A 83 10.01 6.73 -19.13
C LEU A 83 10.28 8.24 -19.23
N ILE A 84 10.54 8.77 -20.43
CA ILE A 84 10.82 10.19 -20.62
C ILE A 84 9.51 10.96 -20.45
N GLY A 85 9.49 11.86 -19.47
CA GLY A 85 8.30 12.64 -19.15
C GLY A 85 7.16 11.81 -18.52
N ALA A 86 7.48 10.64 -17.98
CA ALA A 86 6.55 9.84 -17.20
C ALA A 86 6.44 10.36 -15.76
N ASP A 87 5.28 10.12 -15.14
CA ASP A 87 5.13 10.22 -13.69
C ASP A 87 5.70 8.94 -13.07
N ILE A 88 6.74 9.09 -12.26
CA ILE A 88 7.51 7.96 -11.73
C ILE A 88 7.33 7.86 -10.22
N ALA A 89 7.11 6.62 -9.75
CA ALA A 89 7.25 6.26 -8.34
C ALA A 89 8.34 5.20 -8.19
N VAL A 90 9.26 5.40 -7.25
CA VAL A 90 10.34 4.45 -6.91
C VAL A 90 10.21 4.07 -5.44
N GLY A 91 10.18 2.77 -5.17
CA GLY A 91 10.14 2.19 -3.84
C GLY A 91 11.39 1.36 -3.51
N TRP A 92 11.78 1.35 -2.24
CA TRP A 92 12.85 0.49 -1.73
C TRP A 92 12.64 0.16 -0.26
N ILE A 93 13.44 -0.77 0.21
CA ILE A 93 13.46 -1.15 1.62
C ILE A 93 14.84 -0.84 2.17
N ASP A 94 14.88 -0.07 3.24
CA ASP A 94 16.10 0.14 4.01
C ASP A 94 15.81 -0.12 5.49
N GLN A 95 16.66 -0.95 6.11
CA GLN A 95 16.55 -1.37 7.52
C GLN A 95 15.15 -1.87 7.94
N GLY A 96 14.41 -2.52 7.02
CA GLY A 96 13.06 -3.04 7.28
C GLY A 96 11.94 -2.00 7.13
N HIS A 97 12.26 -0.75 6.82
CA HIS A 97 11.31 0.29 6.48
C HIS A 97 11.15 0.43 4.97
N VAL A 98 9.92 0.66 4.53
CA VAL A 98 9.60 0.91 3.13
C VAL A 98 9.68 2.42 2.89
N TYR A 99 10.37 2.80 1.82
CA TYR A 99 10.47 4.17 1.34
C TYR A 99 9.85 4.26 -0.05
N LEU A 100 9.25 5.41 -0.35
CA LEU A 100 8.68 5.72 -1.65
C LEU A 100 9.06 7.16 -2.02
N GLN A 101 9.56 7.35 -3.24
CA GLN A 101 9.79 8.66 -3.83
C GLN A 101 8.94 8.77 -5.10
N VAL A 102 8.29 9.92 -5.27
CA VAL A 102 7.48 10.24 -6.45
C VAL A 102 8.06 11.45 -7.18
N SER A 103 7.91 11.45 -8.50
CA SER A 103 8.25 12.56 -9.39
C SER A 103 7.14 12.66 -10.43
N ALA A 104 6.46 13.80 -10.52
CA ALA A 104 5.45 14.03 -11.54
C ALA A 104 5.96 14.99 -12.61
N ASN A 105 5.62 14.72 -13.86
CA ASN A 105 5.93 15.60 -14.97
C ASN A 105 4.87 16.70 -15.04
N GLY A 106 5.23 17.91 -14.59
CA GLY A 106 4.32 19.05 -14.46
C GLY A 106 4.53 19.90 -13.19
N ASP A 107 5.48 19.52 -12.34
CA ASP A 107 5.82 20.23 -11.10
C ASP A 107 6.86 21.37 -11.31
N GLU A 108 7.00 21.87 -12.55
CA GLU A 108 7.80 23.06 -12.93
C GLU A 108 6.93 24.31 -13.17
#